data_AF-A0A7S4NPC6-F1
#
_entry.id   AF-A0A7S4NPC6-F1
#
_cell.length_a   1.000
_cell.length_b   1.000
_cell.length_c   1.000
_cell.angle_alpha   90.00
_cell.angle_beta   90.00
_cell.angle_gamma   90.00
#
_symmetry.space_group_name_H-M   'P 1'
#
loop_
_entity.id
_entity.type
_entity.pdbx_description
1 polymer ?
#
loop_
_entity_poly.entity_id
_entity_poly.type
_entity_poly.pdbx_seq_one_letter_code
_entity_poly.pdbx_strand_id
1 'polypeptide(L)'
;MLQLGRKHSLAALLRCSGGIPWRRDRPGPTNFRGLSNSSDGEELLNINRLMSLKGICSRREANEFVRRGLVDVDGRIALLGEEVSRHATVRLLQEAQEEKMSELTVMLHKPINWISQNSDATSKRDRHRLAIKSARR
;
A
#
# COMPACT_ATOMS: atom_id res chain seq x y z
N MET A 1 79.47 -22.75 8.57
CA MET A 1 78.97 -21.68 9.46
C MET A 1 77.71 -21.08 8.85
N LEU A 2 76.62 -21.05 9.63
CA LEU A 2 75.41 -20.21 9.59
C LEU A 2 74.52 -20.22 8.32
N GLN A 3 73.34 -20.87 8.39
CA GLN A 3 71.99 -20.32 8.74
C GLN A 3 71.22 -19.86 7.49
N LEU A 4 70.24 -20.66 7.05
CA LEU A 4 68.80 -20.57 7.34
C LEU A 4 68.06 -19.39 6.67
N GLY A 5 67.08 -19.74 5.82
CA GLY A 5 66.14 -18.78 5.26
C GLY A 5 65.05 -19.40 4.40
N ARG A 6 64.28 -20.35 4.97
CA ARG A 6 63.00 -20.81 4.41
C ARG A 6 62.10 -19.59 4.16
N LYS A 7 61.70 -19.34 2.91
CA LYS A 7 60.59 -18.44 2.61
C LYS A 7 59.43 -19.27 2.08
N HIS A 8 58.47 -19.49 2.97
CA HIS A 8 57.21 -20.15 2.72
C HIS A 8 56.33 -19.28 1.81
N SER A 9 55.58 -19.98 0.96
CA SER A 9 54.51 -19.55 0.07
C SER A 9 53.68 -18.36 0.57
N LEU A 10 53.62 -17.29 -0.23
CA LEU A 10 52.59 -16.25 -0.15
C LEU A 10 51.50 -16.55 -1.17
N ALA A 11 50.56 -17.42 -0.78
CA ALA A 11 49.26 -17.50 -1.42
C ALA A 11 48.31 -16.55 -0.69
N ALA A 12 48.10 -15.35 -1.24
CA ALA A 12 46.95 -14.51 -0.92
C ALA A 12 46.92 -13.31 -1.87
N LEU A 13 45.85 -13.23 -2.67
CA LEU A 13 45.14 -12.02 -3.13
C LEU A 13 44.48 -12.25 -4.50
N LEU A 14 43.54 -13.19 -4.56
CA LEU A 14 42.38 -13.05 -5.45
C LEU A 14 41.23 -12.54 -4.60
N ARG A 15 41.05 -11.21 -4.55
CA ARG A 15 39.87 -10.58 -3.97
C ARG A 15 38.91 -10.33 -5.14
N CYS A 16 37.87 -11.15 -5.24
CA CYS A 16 36.77 -10.97 -6.17
C CYS A 16 36.20 -9.55 -6.06
N SER A 17 36.48 -8.74 -7.08
CA SER A 17 35.82 -7.49 -7.40
C SER A 17 34.41 -7.81 -7.90
N GLY A 18 33.38 -7.46 -7.14
CA GLY A 18 31.99 -7.59 -7.60
C GLY A 18 30.92 -7.77 -6.54
N GLY A 19 31.13 -7.31 -5.30
CA GLY A 19 30.04 -7.14 -4.35
C GLY A 19 29.45 -5.74 -4.52
N ILE A 20 28.18 -5.62 -4.92
CA ILE A 20 27.46 -4.34 -4.88
C ILE A 20 27.29 -3.99 -3.39
N PRO A 21 27.97 -2.98 -2.85
CA PRO A 21 27.75 -2.57 -1.47
C PRO A 21 26.46 -1.76 -1.48
N TRP A 22 25.49 -2.18 -0.66
CA TRP A 22 24.25 -1.43 -0.41
C TRP A 22 24.62 0.00 -0.04
N ARG A 23 24.51 0.92 -1.02
CA ARG A 23 24.90 2.33 -0.87
C ARG A 23 24.12 2.93 0.28
N ARG A 24 24.86 3.36 1.31
CA ARG A 24 24.35 4.10 2.47
C ARG A 24 24.04 5.57 2.16
N ASP A 25 24.36 6.04 0.96
CA ASP A 25 24.19 7.43 0.53
C ASP A 25 23.29 7.53 -0.71
N ARG A 26 22.04 7.11 -0.57
CA ARG A 26 20.97 7.65 -1.44
C ARG A 26 20.38 8.82 -0.66
N PRO A 27 20.43 10.07 -1.15
CA PRO A 27 19.47 11.05 -0.67
C PRO A 27 18.10 10.44 -0.96
N GLY A 28 17.34 10.13 0.09
CA GLY A 28 15.96 9.68 -0.06
C GLY A 28 15.19 10.72 -0.88
N PRO A 29 14.07 10.36 -1.53
CA PRO A 29 13.24 11.36 -2.16
C PRO A 29 12.86 12.40 -1.09
N THR A 30 13.43 13.60 -1.19
CA THR A 30 13.26 14.69 -0.21
C THR A 30 11.85 15.29 -0.25
N ASN A 31 10.94 14.72 -1.06
CA ASN A 31 9.54 15.08 -1.10
C ASN A 31 8.65 13.90 -0.68
N PHE A 32 8.63 13.60 0.62
CA PHE A 32 7.43 13.03 1.26
C PHE A 32 6.38 14.11 1.58
N ARG A 33 6.43 15.25 0.90
CA ARG A 33 5.51 16.36 1.14
C ARG A 33 4.25 16.20 0.30
N GLY A 34 3.45 15.21 0.67
CA GLY A 34 2.03 15.11 0.32
C GLY A 34 1.12 15.68 1.41
N LEU A 35 1.66 16.50 2.32
CA LEU A 35 0.91 17.19 3.38
C LEU A 35 1.16 18.69 3.26
N SER A 36 0.45 19.34 2.36
CA SER A 36 0.16 20.76 2.48
C SER A 36 -1.09 21.07 1.69
N ASN A 37 -2.25 21.00 2.35
CA ASN A 37 -3.38 21.81 1.93
C ASN A 37 -3.38 23.01 2.88
N SER A 38 -2.61 24.02 2.50
CA SER A 38 -2.59 25.32 3.14
C SER A 38 -3.55 26.20 2.35
N SER A 39 -4.79 26.33 2.82
CA SER A 39 -5.63 27.55 2.81
C SER A 39 -7.08 27.18 3.10
N ASP A 40 -7.61 27.76 4.17
CA ASP A 40 -8.95 27.56 4.72
C ASP A 40 -10.05 28.27 3.91
N GLY A 41 -10.07 28.07 2.59
CA GLY A 41 -11.08 28.68 1.72
C GLY A 41 -11.55 27.71 0.64
N GLU A 42 -12.76 27.17 0.80
CA GLU A 42 -13.52 26.40 -0.20
C GLU A 42 -12.68 25.39 -1.01
N GLU A 43 -11.88 24.57 -0.34
CA GLU A 43 -11.17 23.51 -1.03
C GLU A 43 -12.17 22.42 -1.47
N LEU A 44 -12.44 22.38 -2.77
CA LEU A 44 -13.12 21.29 -3.42
C LEU A 44 -12.21 20.06 -3.40
N LEU A 45 -12.72 18.95 -2.87
CA LEU A 45 -12.02 17.69 -2.77
C LEU A 45 -12.75 16.64 -3.58
N ASN A 46 -11.98 15.81 -4.29
CA ASN A 46 -12.53 14.64 -4.96
C ASN A 46 -13.32 13.76 -3.98
N ILE A 47 -14.55 13.39 -4.35
CA ILE A 47 -15.47 12.59 -3.53
C ILE A 47 -14.82 11.33 -2.94
N ASN A 48 -14.03 10.60 -3.74
CA ASN A 48 -13.37 9.36 -3.30
C ASN A 48 -12.33 9.62 -2.20
N ARG A 49 -11.65 10.78 -2.27
CA ARG A 49 -10.70 11.20 -1.22
C ARG A 49 -11.45 11.71 0.01
N LEU A 50 -12.52 12.49 -0.19
CA LEU A 50 -13.34 13.05 0.88
C LEU A 50 -13.95 11.94 1.76
N MET A 51 -14.52 10.89 1.17
CA MET A 51 -15.11 9.76 1.88
C MET A 51 -14.09 9.02 2.76
N SER A 52 -12.85 8.84 2.26
CA SER A 52 -11.78 8.22 3.04
C SER A 52 -11.24 9.12 4.14
N LEU A 53 -11.18 10.44 3.92
CA LEU A 53 -10.81 11.40 4.97
C LEU A 53 -11.85 11.43 6.10
N LYS A 54 -13.14 11.29 5.77
CA LYS A 54 -14.24 11.19 6.75
C LYS A 54 -14.33 9.81 7.43
N GLY A 55 -13.53 8.83 7.00
CA GLY A 55 -13.56 7.47 7.56
C GLY A 55 -14.79 6.64 7.18
N ILE A 56 -15.53 7.05 6.14
CA ILE A 56 -16.75 6.35 5.70
C ILE A 56 -16.40 5.04 5.01
N CYS A 57 -15.40 5.02 4.14
CA CYS A 57 -14.95 3.83 3.41
C CYS A 57 -13.53 4.02 2.86
N SER A 58 -12.93 2.92 2.38
CA SER A 58 -11.67 2.98 1.64
C SER A 58 -11.82 3.76 0.33
N ARG A 59 -10.71 4.27 -0.22
CA ARG A 59 -10.70 5.01 -1.49
C ARG A 59 -11.18 4.16 -2.66
N ARG A 60 -10.89 2.85 -2.63
CA ARG A 60 -11.27 1.91 -3.69
C ARG A 60 -12.76 1.55 -3.60
N GLU A 61 -13.24 1.28 -2.39
CA GLU A 61 -14.67 1.08 -2.09
C GLU A 61 -15.49 2.32 -2.46
N ALA A 62 -15.01 3.51 -2.11
CA ALA A 62 -15.68 4.77 -2.46
C ALA A 62 -15.96 4.85 -3.97
N ASN A 63 -14.96 4.53 -4.80
CA ASN A 63 -15.11 4.54 -6.25
C ASN A 63 -16.17 3.53 -6.73
N GLU A 64 -16.23 2.35 -6.10
CA GLU A 64 -17.25 1.34 -6.42
C GLU A 64 -18.66 1.77 -6.02
N PHE A 65 -18.83 2.35 -4.83
CA PHE A 65 -20.13 2.88 -4.41
C PHE A 65 -20.59 4.06 -5.27
N VAL A 66 -19.68 4.96 -5.65
CA VAL A 66 -20.00 6.07 -6.56
C VAL A 66 -20.35 5.55 -7.96
N ARG A 67 -19.66 4.52 -8.48
CA ARG A 67 -20.03 3.88 -9.76
C ARG A 67 -21.44 3.32 -9.76
N ARG A 68 -21.86 2.78 -8.61
CA ARG A 68 -23.19 2.18 -8.41
C ARG A 68 -24.27 3.23 -8.06
N GLY A 69 -23.89 4.48 -7.84
CA GLY A 69 -24.83 5.54 -7.44
C GLY A 69 -25.34 5.40 -6.00
N LEU A 70 -24.59 4.73 -5.12
CA LEU A 70 -24.99 4.45 -3.73
C LEU A 70 -24.56 5.53 -2.73
N VAL A 71 -24.10 6.68 -3.23
CA VAL A 71 -23.56 7.78 -2.43
C VAL A 71 -24.41 9.02 -2.65
N ASP A 72 -24.95 9.54 -1.55
CA ASP A 72 -25.72 10.78 -1.50
C ASP A 72 -24.86 11.91 -0.91
N VAL A 73 -24.81 13.04 -1.60
CA VAL A 73 -24.07 14.25 -1.23
C VAL A 73 -25.05 15.41 -1.20
N ASP A 74 -25.32 15.94 -0.01
CA ASP A 74 -26.27 17.04 0.20
C ASP A 74 -27.63 16.83 -0.50
N GLY A 75 -28.10 15.57 -0.60
CA GLY A 75 -29.35 15.18 -1.23
C GLY A 75 -29.29 14.91 -2.74
N ARG A 76 -28.10 14.78 -3.33
CA ARG A 76 -27.89 14.40 -4.73
C ARG A 76 -27.00 13.16 -4.85
N ILE A 77 -27.29 12.32 -5.84
CA ILE A 77 -26.43 11.18 -6.17
C ILE A 77 -25.11 11.70 -6.77
N ALA A 78 -23.99 11.31 -6.17
CA ALA A 78 -22.67 11.73 -6.62
C ALA A 78 -22.25 11.03 -7.92
N LEU A 79 -21.51 11.75 -8.76
CA LEU A 79 -20.92 11.22 -9.99
C LEU A 79 -19.43 10.88 -9.82
N LEU A 80 -18.91 10.05 -10.73
CA LEU A 80 -17.51 9.66 -10.73
C LEU A 80 -16.60 10.85 -10.98
N GLY A 81 -15.67 11.09 -10.03
CA GLY A 81 -14.70 12.16 -10.16
C GLY A 81 -15.22 13.54 -9.79
N GLU A 82 -16.44 13.64 -9.26
CA GLU A 82 -16.99 14.89 -8.76
C GLU A 82 -16.14 15.46 -7.62
N GLU A 83 -15.94 16.77 -7.64
CA GLU A 83 -15.28 17.52 -6.58
C GLU A 83 -16.33 18.22 -5.72
N VAL A 84 -16.24 18.00 -4.42
CA VAL A 84 -17.25 18.39 -3.45
C VAL A 84 -16.58 19.20 -2.35
N SER A 85 -17.28 20.19 -1.79
CA SER A 85 -16.78 20.94 -0.64
C SER A 85 -16.41 20.00 0.51
N ARG A 86 -15.29 20.29 1.18
CA ARG A 86 -14.81 19.51 2.33
C ARG A 86 -15.86 19.39 3.45
N HIS A 87 -16.74 20.39 3.56
CA HIS A 87 -17.78 20.46 4.58
C HIS A 87 -19.10 19.79 4.19
N ALA A 88 -19.23 19.30 2.95
CA ALA A 88 -20.44 18.64 2.48
C ALA A 88 -20.82 17.42 3.32
N THR A 89 -22.12 17.15 3.38
CA THR A 89 -22.68 15.98 4.07
C THR A 89 -22.75 14.82 3.09
N VAL A 90 -21.91 13.81 3.33
CA VAL A 90 -21.85 12.59 2.52
C VAL A 90 -22.50 11.45 3.29
N ARG A 91 -23.47 10.77 2.68
CA ARG A 91 -24.18 9.61 3.25
C ARG A 91 -24.13 8.43 2.29
N LEU A 92 -24.01 7.23 2.86
CA LEU A 92 -24.19 5.99 2.12
C LEU A 92 -25.66 5.58 2.20
N LEU A 93 -26.20 5.06 1.10
CA LEU A 93 -27.48 4.39 1.11
C LEU A 93 -27.41 3.09 1.92
N GLN A 94 -28.57 2.61 2.37
CA GLN A 94 -28.69 1.43 3.23
C GLN A 94 -28.01 0.19 2.59
N GLU A 95 -28.18 -0.01 1.27
CA GLU A 95 -27.57 -1.13 0.55
C GLU A 95 -26.04 -1.16 0.68
N ALA A 96 -25.37 0.00 0.56
CA ALA A 96 -23.92 0.09 0.72
C ALA A 96 -23.46 -0.11 2.17
N GLN A 97 -24.30 0.26 3.14
CA GLN A 97 -24.01 0.02 4.55
C GLN A 97 -24.10 -1.47 4.90
N GLU A 98 -25.11 -2.17 4.38
CA GLU A 98 -25.28 -3.62 4.56
C GLU A 98 -24.11 -4.40 3.97
N GLU A 99 -23.66 -4.03 2.76
CA GLU A 99 -22.46 -4.63 2.14
C GLU A 99 -21.23 -4.44 3.01
N LYS A 100 -21.00 -3.23 3.51
CA LYS A 100 -19.87 -2.92 4.38
C LYS A 100 -19.93 -3.69 5.72
N MET A 101 -21.12 -3.87 6.27
CA MET A 101 -21.32 -4.64 7.52
C MET A 101 -21.11 -6.14 7.31
N SER A 102 -21.35 -6.65 6.10
CA SER A 102 -21.15 -8.06 5.77
C SER A 102 -19.67 -8.48 5.65
N GLU A 103 -18.75 -7.51 5.61
CA GLU A 103 -17.32 -7.78 5.49
C GLU A 103 -16.71 -8.36 6.78
N LEU A 104 -15.98 -9.47 6.64
CA LEU A 104 -15.35 -10.16 7.76
C LEU A 104 -13.92 -9.65 7.98
N THR A 105 -13.62 -9.19 9.19
CA THR A 105 -12.24 -8.86 9.60
C THR A 105 -11.55 -10.08 10.18
N VAL A 106 -10.48 -10.55 9.54
CA VAL A 106 -9.68 -11.69 10.00
C VAL A 106 -8.30 -11.22 10.45
N MET A 107 -7.88 -11.65 11.65
CA MET A 107 -6.51 -11.46 12.13
C MET A 107 -5.67 -12.69 11.77
N LEU A 108 -4.63 -12.49 10.95
CA LEU A 108 -3.70 -13.56 10.57
C LEU A 108 -2.30 -13.25 11.10
N HIS A 109 -1.71 -14.20 11.81
CA HIS A 109 -0.28 -14.16 12.12
C HIS A 109 0.51 -14.49 10.85
N LYS A 110 0.91 -13.46 10.11
CA LYS A 110 1.64 -13.62 8.84
C LYS A 110 3.02 -14.23 9.11
N PRO A 111 3.33 -15.43 8.59
CA PRO A 111 4.60 -16.10 8.85
C PRO A 111 5.76 -15.40 8.13
N ILE A 112 6.97 -15.76 8.54
CA ILE A 112 8.20 -15.25 7.96
C ILE A 112 8.33 -15.71 6.49
N ASN A 113 8.91 -14.86 5.64
CA ASN A 113 9.03 -15.04 4.18
C ASN A 113 7.72 -15.01 3.36
N TRP A 114 6.59 -14.59 3.94
CA TRP A 114 5.37 -14.33 3.17
C TRP A 114 5.34 -12.90 2.62
N ILE A 115 4.81 -12.68 1.41
CA ILE A 115 4.58 -11.33 0.85
C ILE A 115 3.07 -11.14 0.69
N SER A 116 2.51 -10.08 1.27
CA SER A 116 1.08 -9.75 1.21
C SER A 116 0.71 -8.84 0.03
N GLN A 117 1.54 -8.82 -1.01
CA GLN A 117 1.33 -7.96 -2.17
C GLN A 117 0.39 -8.67 -3.15
N ASN A 118 -0.73 -8.02 -3.50
CA ASN A 118 -1.62 -8.48 -4.55
C ASN A 118 -0.90 -8.28 -5.90
N SER A 119 -0.26 -9.33 -6.42
CA SER A 119 0.47 -9.30 -7.70
C SER A 119 -0.15 -10.30 -8.66
N ASP A 120 -0.62 -9.79 -9.79
CA ASP A 120 -1.27 -10.59 -10.82
C ASP A 120 -0.28 -11.52 -11.54
N ALA A 121 -0.78 -12.72 -11.82
CA ALA A 121 -0.31 -13.82 -12.68
C ALA A 121 1.14 -14.37 -12.58
N THR A 122 2.15 -13.69 -12.02
CA THR A 122 3.56 -14.17 -12.18
C THR A 122 4.45 -14.11 -10.93
N SER A 123 3.91 -14.33 -9.72
CA SER A 123 4.76 -14.62 -8.55
C SER A 123 5.15 -16.10 -8.53
N LYS A 124 6.36 -16.42 -9.02
CA LYS A 124 6.91 -17.80 -9.05
C LYS A 124 7.44 -18.31 -7.70
N ARG A 125 7.10 -17.72 -6.54
CA ARG A 125 7.75 -18.09 -5.26
C ARG A 125 6.82 -18.26 -4.05
N ASP A 126 5.56 -18.58 -4.24
CA ASP A 126 4.62 -18.78 -3.12
C ASP A 126 4.43 -20.27 -2.80
N ARG A 127 5.37 -20.87 -2.05
CA ARG A 127 5.33 -22.32 -1.67
C ARG A 127 4.15 -22.73 -0.77
N HIS A 128 3.29 -21.80 -0.33
CA HIS A 128 2.22 -22.10 0.64
C HIS A 128 0.86 -21.44 0.30
N ARG A 129 0.53 -21.24 -0.99
CA ARG A 129 -0.67 -20.50 -1.46
C ARG A 129 -2.06 -21.04 -1.00
N LEU A 130 -2.16 -22.11 -0.21
CA LEU A 130 -3.39 -22.86 0.03
C LEU A 130 -4.24 -22.47 1.27
N ALA A 131 -3.77 -21.62 2.19
CA ALA A 131 -4.45 -21.49 3.48
C ALA A 131 -5.66 -20.53 3.53
N ILE A 132 -5.73 -19.49 2.69
CA ILE A 132 -6.78 -18.45 2.79
C ILE A 132 -7.86 -18.60 1.69
N LYS A 133 -8.05 -19.82 1.16
CA LYS A 133 -9.11 -20.10 0.17
C LYS A 133 -10.36 -20.77 0.75
N SER A 134 -10.37 -21.14 2.03
CA SER A 134 -11.40 -22.01 2.62
C SER A 134 -12.46 -21.31 3.48
N ALA A 135 -12.48 -19.98 3.58
CA ALA A 135 -13.48 -19.26 4.37
C ALA A 135 -14.69 -18.78 3.54
N ARG A 136 -15.15 -19.57 2.57
CA ARG A 136 -16.48 -19.41 1.97
C ARG A 136 -17.37 -20.55 2.48
N ARG A 137 -18.30 -20.23 3.37
CA ARG A 137 -19.52 -20.99 3.62
C ARG A 137 -20.69 -20.05 3.37
#